data_AF-A0A933MPV0-F1
#
_entry.id   AF-A0A933MPV0-F1
#
_cell.length_a   1.000
_cell.length_b   1.000
_cell.length_c   1.000
_cell.angle_alpha   90.00
_cell.angle_beta   90.00
_cell.angle_gamma   90.00
#
_symmetry.space_group_name_H-M   'P 1'
#
loop_
_entity.id
_entity.type
_entity.pdbx_description
1 polymer ?
#
loop_
_entity_poly.entity_id
_entity_poly.type
_entity_poly.pdbx_seq_one_letter_code
_entity_poly.pdbx_strand_id
1 'polypeptide(L)'
;MKPAFLTSTHNMAGCETCHKGSPKASDREGAHAGLVARPSRQPEAACGACHTDQVANMKTSMHFTVRGEENLMKLRAAHRWPDVQPVFRQACQSCHASCGDCHVSKAKSARGGLMDGHLFVKRPPMEEGCGTCHGGRVAPEYLGK
;
A
#
# COMPACT_ATOMS: atom_id res chain seq x y z
N MET A 1 -10.65 -8.53 -13.71
CA MET A 1 -9.17 -8.57 -13.84
C MET A 1 -8.81 -8.46 -15.31
N LYS A 2 -7.69 -7.82 -15.65
CA LYS A 2 -7.24 -7.75 -17.05
C LYS A 2 -6.64 -9.10 -17.48
N PRO A 3 -6.77 -9.52 -18.75
CA PRO A 3 -6.16 -10.76 -19.24
C PRO A 3 -4.65 -10.84 -18.97
N ALA A 4 -3.94 -9.70 -19.07
CA ALA A 4 -2.51 -9.62 -18.82
C ALA A 4 -2.09 -9.99 -17.38
N PHE A 5 -2.97 -9.79 -16.38
CA PHE A 5 -2.67 -10.25 -15.03
C PHE A 5 -2.70 -11.78 -14.94
N LEU A 6 -3.65 -12.42 -15.62
CA LEU A 6 -3.86 -13.88 -15.55
C LEU A 6 -2.63 -14.67 -16.04
N THR A 7 -1.85 -14.10 -16.95
CA THR A 7 -0.61 -14.68 -17.49
C THR A 7 0.65 -14.14 -16.83
N SER A 8 0.54 -13.28 -15.81
CA SER A 8 1.67 -12.68 -15.12
C SER A 8 2.26 -13.60 -14.06
N THR A 9 3.54 -13.41 -13.73
CA THR A 9 4.22 -14.13 -12.64
C THR A 9 3.51 -14.02 -11.30
N HIS A 10 2.86 -12.88 -11.03
CA HIS A 10 2.11 -12.69 -9.80
C HIS A 10 0.86 -13.57 -9.73
N ASN A 11 0.17 -13.81 -10.86
CA ASN A 11 -0.99 -14.71 -10.87
C ASN A 11 -0.58 -16.19 -10.88
N MET A 12 0.58 -16.53 -11.46
CA MET A 12 1.11 -17.91 -11.43
C MET A 12 1.35 -18.42 -10.00
N ALA A 13 1.59 -17.53 -9.04
CA ALA A 13 1.71 -17.88 -7.63
C ALA A 13 0.37 -18.23 -6.95
N GLY A 14 -0.78 -17.98 -7.58
CA GLY A 14 -2.09 -18.15 -6.98
C GLY A 14 -2.49 -16.99 -6.07
N CYS A 15 -3.79 -16.69 -6.02
CA CYS A 15 -4.35 -15.58 -5.24
C CYS A 15 -4.04 -15.73 -3.74
N GLU A 16 -4.15 -16.95 -3.24
CA GLU A 16 -4.00 -17.36 -1.85
C GLU A 16 -2.57 -17.20 -1.32
N THR A 17 -1.57 -17.19 -2.19
CA THR A 17 -0.17 -17.01 -1.77
C THR A 17 -0.01 -15.68 -1.03
N CYS A 18 -0.57 -14.62 -1.61
CA CYS A 18 -0.58 -13.28 -1.01
C CYS A 18 -1.81 -13.06 -0.14
N HIS A 19 -2.99 -13.36 -0.66
CA HIS A 19 -4.26 -13.00 -0.03
C HIS A 19 -4.78 -14.03 0.97
N LYS A 20 -4.16 -15.20 1.14
CA LYS A 20 -4.66 -16.30 1.99
C LYS A 20 -6.09 -16.69 1.59
N GLY A 21 -6.89 -17.17 2.54
CA GLY A 21 -8.22 -17.73 2.28
C GLY A 21 -8.18 -19.25 2.14
N SER A 22 -9.32 -19.81 1.73
CA SER A 22 -9.52 -21.25 1.59
C SER A 22 -9.82 -21.62 0.13
N PRO A 23 -8.80 -21.80 -0.74
CA PRO A 23 -9.00 -21.98 -2.18
C PRO A 23 -9.80 -23.24 -2.57
N LYS A 24 -10.01 -24.16 -1.63
CA LYS A 24 -10.78 -25.40 -1.82
C LYS A 24 -12.27 -25.27 -1.52
N ALA A 25 -12.72 -24.15 -0.95
CA ALA A 25 -14.13 -23.93 -0.66
C ALA A 25 -14.92 -23.71 -1.96
N SER A 26 -16.17 -24.19 -1.99
CA SER A 26 -17.06 -24.12 -3.15
C SER A 26 -17.89 -22.84 -3.22
N ASP A 27 -17.93 -22.06 -2.12
CA ASP A 27 -18.67 -20.82 -2.04
C ASP A 27 -17.75 -19.65 -1.68
N ARG A 28 -18.22 -18.43 -1.96
CA ARG A 28 -17.44 -17.20 -1.76
C ARG A 28 -17.08 -16.97 -0.29
N GLU A 29 -17.98 -17.27 0.63
CA GLU A 29 -17.77 -17.01 2.05
C GLU A 29 -16.68 -17.91 2.60
N GLY A 30 -16.77 -19.21 2.31
CA GLY A 30 -15.72 -20.18 2.62
C GLY A 30 -14.40 -19.84 1.95
N ALA A 31 -14.40 -19.46 0.67
CA ALA A 31 -13.17 -19.12 -0.05
C ALA A 31 -12.46 -17.90 0.56
N HIS A 32 -13.22 -16.93 1.04
CA HIS A 32 -12.70 -15.73 1.67
C HIS A 32 -12.50 -15.86 3.19
N ALA A 33 -12.81 -17.01 3.80
CA ALA A 33 -12.55 -17.23 5.21
C ALA A 33 -11.04 -17.11 5.50
N GLY A 34 -10.66 -16.10 6.29
CA GLY A 34 -9.25 -15.80 6.59
C GLY A 34 -8.50 -15.03 5.49
N LEU A 35 -9.21 -14.45 4.51
CA LEU A 35 -8.61 -13.64 3.45
C LEU A 35 -7.96 -12.37 4.02
N VAL A 36 -6.71 -12.15 3.64
CA VAL A 36 -5.97 -10.91 3.82
C VAL A 36 -6.30 -9.96 2.67
N ALA A 37 -7.20 -9.00 2.92
CA ALA A 37 -7.66 -8.05 1.90
C ALA A 37 -6.55 -7.12 1.35
N ARG A 38 -5.54 -6.78 2.17
CA ARG A 38 -4.43 -5.89 1.79
C ARG A 38 -3.07 -6.50 2.16
N PRO A 39 -2.58 -7.48 1.39
CA PRO A 39 -1.38 -8.25 1.74
C PRO A 39 -0.11 -7.41 1.70
N SER A 40 -0.08 -6.33 0.90
CA SER A 40 1.08 -5.42 0.82
C SER A 40 1.41 -4.73 2.14
N ARG A 41 0.48 -4.68 3.12
CA ARG A 41 0.77 -4.19 4.47
C ARG A 41 1.63 -5.14 5.31
N GLN A 42 1.83 -6.37 4.83
CA GLN A 42 2.74 -7.36 5.41
C GLN A 42 3.78 -7.74 4.33
N PRO A 43 4.65 -6.79 3.93
CA PRO A 43 5.48 -6.95 2.74
C PRO A 43 6.45 -8.13 2.83
N GLU A 44 6.90 -8.50 4.03
CA GLU A 44 7.74 -9.68 4.25
C GLU A 44 6.99 -10.97 3.91
N ALA A 45 5.77 -11.12 4.43
CA ALA A 45 4.96 -12.32 4.22
C ALA A 45 4.43 -12.41 2.79
N ALA A 46 4.10 -11.28 2.16
CA ALA A 46 3.47 -11.24 0.84
C ALA A 46 4.47 -11.14 -0.31
N CYS A 47 5.60 -10.47 -0.12
CA CYS A 47 6.53 -10.11 -1.19
C CYS A 47 7.97 -10.60 -0.91
N GLY A 48 8.34 -10.81 0.35
CA GLY A 48 9.73 -11.04 0.77
C GLY A 48 10.37 -12.31 0.22
N ALA A 49 9.58 -13.32 -0.15
CA ALA A 49 10.11 -14.54 -0.77
C ALA A 49 10.73 -14.29 -2.16
N CYS A 50 10.25 -13.28 -2.89
CA CYS A 50 10.70 -12.96 -4.26
C CYS A 50 11.38 -11.59 -4.37
N HIS A 51 11.10 -10.68 -3.44
CA HIS A 51 11.49 -9.27 -3.49
C HIS A 51 12.21 -8.83 -2.21
N THR A 52 13.17 -9.63 -1.74
CA THR A 52 13.89 -9.43 -0.47
C THR A 52 14.46 -8.02 -0.33
N ASP A 53 15.20 -7.55 -1.34
CA ASP A 53 15.86 -6.25 -1.29
C ASP A 53 14.86 -5.09 -1.32
N GLN A 54 13.80 -5.21 -2.13
CA GLN A 54 12.76 -4.19 -2.21
C GLN A 54 12.00 -4.09 -0.89
N VAL A 55 11.71 -5.23 -0.25
CA VAL A 55 11.08 -5.26 1.07
C VAL A 55 12.00 -4.65 2.12
N ALA A 56 13.28 -5.01 2.15
CA ALA A 56 14.26 -4.44 3.08
C ALA A 56 14.34 -2.90 2.97
N ASN A 57 14.36 -2.39 1.74
CA ASN A 57 14.37 -0.94 1.47
C ASN A 57 13.06 -0.26 1.83
N MET A 58 11.91 -0.84 1.45
CA MET A 58 10.60 -0.22 1.70
C MET A 58 10.32 -0.08 3.20
N LYS A 59 10.65 -1.10 4.00
CA LYS A 59 10.39 -1.12 5.45
C LYS A 59 11.03 0.02 6.22
N THR A 60 12.14 0.55 5.72
CA THR A 60 12.84 1.68 6.36
C THR A 60 12.49 3.02 5.71
N SER A 61 11.78 2.98 4.59
CA SER A 61 11.43 4.17 3.81
C SER A 61 10.49 5.11 4.55
N MET A 62 10.47 6.34 4.05
CA MET A 62 9.60 7.36 4.59
C MET A 62 8.11 7.09 4.35
N HIS A 63 7.77 6.53 3.20
CA HIS A 63 6.39 6.21 2.84
C HIS A 63 5.79 5.10 3.71
N PHE A 64 6.60 4.09 4.06
CA PHE A 64 6.16 3.00 4.93
C PHE A 64 6.08 3.42 6.40
N THR A 65 7.04 4.22 6.87
CA THR A 65 7.23 4.44 8.32
C THR A 65 6.79 5.80 8.85
N VAL A 66 6.63 6.83 8.00
CA VAL A 66 6.39 8.26 8.35
C VAL A 66 7.28 8.81 9.48
N ARG A 67 8.42 8.16 9.75
CA ARG A 67 9.35 8.55 10.82
C ARG A 67 9.79 10.00 10.75
N GLY A 68 10.07 10.52 9.56
CA GLY A 68 10.35 11.93 9.31
C GLY A 68 9.25 12.88 9.79
N GLU A 69 7.98 12.59 9.46
CA GLU A 69 6.85 13.40 9.94
C GLU A 69 6.68 13.26 11.46
N GLU A 70 6.78 12.03 11.98
CA GLU A 70 6.70 11.79 13.42
C GLU A 70 7.81 12.55 14.18
N ASN A 71 9.03 12.55 13.65
CA ASN A 71 10.16 13.27 14.23
C ASN A 71 9.91 14.78 14.22
N LEU A 72 9.42 15.34 13.11
CA LEU A 72 9.06 16.76 13.04
C LEU A 72 7.96 17.10 14.05
N MET A 73 6.93 16.26 14.15
CA MET A 73 5.82 16.47 15.08
C MET A 73 6.26 16.35 16.54
N LYS A 74 7.17 15.43 16.87
CA LYS A 74 7.81 15.36 18.20
C LYS A 74 8.56 16.64 18.53
N LEU A 75 9.36 17.16 17.58
CA LEU A 75 10.10 18.40 17.77
C LEU A 75 9.17 19.60 18.00
N ARG A 76 8.08 19.69 17.23
CA ARG A 76 7.11 20.80 17.33
C ARG A 76 6.21 20.71 18.55
N ALA A 77 5.75 19.51 18.91
CA ALA A 77 4.90 19.30 20.08
C ALA A 77 5.70 19.36 21.39
N ALA A 78 7.00 19.04 21.35
CA ALA A 78 7.89 19.03 22.50
C ALA A 78 7.27 18.28 23.69
N HIS A 79 7.14 18.93 24.85
CA HIS A 79 6.55 18.35 26.06
C HIS A 79 5.08 17.91 25.89
N ARG A 80 4.37 18.38 24.86
CA ARG A 80 2.99 18.01 24.54
C ARG A 80 2.89 16.77 23.65
N TRP A 81 4.02 16.17 23.24
CA TRP A 81 4.00 14.96 22.42
C TRP A 81 3.12 13.82 22.98
N PRO A 82 3.08 13.55 24.29
CA PRO A 82 2.17 12.53 24.84
C PRO A 82 0.70 12.76 24.50
N ASP A 83 0.26 14.03 24.44
CA ASP A 83 -1.12 14.39 24.08
C ASP A 83 -1.35 14.35 22.56
N VAL A 84 -0.32 14.67 21.77
CA VAL A 84 -0.39 14.72 20.30
C VAL A 84 -0.25 13.34 19.68
N GLN A 85 0.53 12.44 20.27
CA GLN A 85 0.85 11.13 19.71
C GLN A 85 -0.40 10.29 19.38
N PRO A 86 -1.44 10.20 20.22
CA PRO A 86 -2.66 9.47 19.88
C PRO A 86 -3.33 10.02 18.62
N VAL A 87 -3.43 11.35 18.51
CA VAL A 87 -4.02 12.03 17.34
C VAL A 87 -3.16 11.82 16.10
N PHE A 88 -1.84 11.91 16.23
CA PHE A 88 -0.90 11.64 15.14
C PHE A 88 -1.06 10.21 14.60
N ARG A 89 -1.14 9.22 15.50
CA ARG A 89 -1.36 7.82 15.12
C ARG A 89 -2.69 7.62 14.40
N GLN A 90 -3.74 8.28 14.88
CA GLN A 90 -5.09 8.14 14.32
C GLN A 90 -5.26 8.86 12.98
N ALA A 91 -4.70 10.07 12.82
CA ALA A 91 -4.97 10.94 11.69
C ALA A 91 -3.87 10.95 10.62
N CYS A 92 -2.61 10.74 11.02
CA CYS A 92 -1.46 10.87 10.14
C CYS A 92 -0.88 9.50 9.77
N GLN A 93 -0.69 8.61 10.77
CA GLN A 93 -0.23 7.24 10.51
C GLN A 93 -1.31 6.33 9.88
N SER A 94 -2.58 6.74 9.85
CA SER A 94 -3.63 5.96 9.19
C SER A 94 -3.42 5.81 7.68
N CYS A 95 -2.65 6.73 7.07
CA CYS A 95 -2.45 6.84 5.62
C CYS A 95 -1.10 6.29 5.12
N HIS A 96 -0.44 5.43 5.89
CA HIS A 96 0.80 4.79 5.44
C HIS A 96 0.65 3.97 4.16
N ALA A 97 1.57 4.23 3.23
CA ALA A 97 1.66 3.54 1.97
C ALA A 97 2.40 2.20 2.13
N SER A 98 2.02 1.26 1.29
CA SER A 98 2.61 -0.06 1.14
C SER A 98 2.90 -0.34 -0.33
N CYS A 99 3.50 -1.48 -0.67
CA CYS A 99 3.83 -1.83 -2.05
C CYS A 99 2.61 -1.69 -3.00
N GLY A 100 1.42 -2.09 -2.53
CA GLY A 100 0.19 -2.03 -3.30
C GLY A 100 -0.34 -0.62 -3.54
N ASP A 101 -0.02 0.36 -2.69
CA ASP A 101 -0.53 1.74 -2.81
C ASP A 101 0.12 2.51 -3.97
N CYS A 102 1.27 2.05 -4.47
CA CYS A 102 1.91 2.57 -5.69
C CYS A 102 1.73 1.62 -6.87
N HIS A 103 1.88 0.30 -6.65
CA HIS A 103 2.03 -0.66 -7.75
C HIS A 103 0.75 -1.36 -8.19
N VAL A 104 -0.36 -1.24 -7.45
CA VAL A 104 -1.56 -2.06 -7.69
C VAL A 104 -2.86 -1.24 -7.59
N SER A 105 -2.99 -0.43 -6.55
CA SER A 105 -4.23 0.27 -6.19
C SER A 105 -3.97 1.71 -5.80
N LYS A 106 -4.90 2.58 -6.17
CA LYS A 106 -4.95 3.96 -5.68
C LYS A 106 -5.10 4.00 -4.15
N ALA A 107 -4.64 5.09 -3.55
CA ALA A 107 -4.78 5.28 -2.11
C ALA A 107 -6.24 5.20 -1.65
N LYS A 108 -6.47 4.60 -0.48
CA LYS A 108 -7.83 4.50 0.11
C LYS A 108 -8.45 5.88 0.35
N SER A 109 -7.64 6.88 0.70
CA SER A 109 -8.04 8.29 0.85
C SER A 109 -8.64 8.87 -0.43
N ALA A 110 -8.20 8.39 -1.60
CA ALA A 110 -8.73 8.77 -2.92
C ALA A 110 -9.79 7.79 -3.45
N ARG A 111 -10.58 7.18 -2.55
CA ARG A 111 -11.62 6.16 -2.84
C ARG A 111 -11.07 4.81 -3.34
N GLY A 112 -9.75 4.62 -3.35
CA GLY A 112 -9.11 3.36 -3.73
C GLY A 112 -9.41 2.91 -5.16
N GLY A 113 -9.39 1.60 -5.37
CA GLY A 113 -9.58 0.97 -6.68
C GLY A 113 -8.25 0.59 -7.34
N LEU A 114 -8.31 -0.46 -8.16
CA LEU A 114 -7.15 -0.97 -8.90
C LEU A 114 -6.79 0.01 -10.03
N MET A 115 -5.51 0.32 -10.19
CA MET A 115 -5.03 1.18 -11.27
C MET A 115 -5.13 0.44 -12.62
N ASP A 116 -4.56 -0.77 -12.68
CA ASP A 116 -4.47 -1.56 -13.91
C ASP A 116 -5.08 -2.97 -13.76
N GLY A 117 -6.24 -3.07 -13.10
CA GLY A 117 -6.96 -4.33 -12.97
C GLY A 117 -6.19 -5.44 -12.24
N HIS A 118 -5.40 -5.06 -11.23
CA HIS A 118 -4.50 -5.87 -10.40
C HIS A 118 -3.14 -6.20 -11.03
N LEU A 119 -2.85 -5.69 -12.23
CA LEU A 119 -1.50 -5.83 -12.79
C LEU A 119 -0.50 -5.02 -11.97
N PHE A 120 0.58 -5.68 -11.55
CA PHE A 120 1.68 -5.03 -10.85
C PHE A 120 2.54 -4.28 -11.86
N VAL A 121 2.63 -2.96 -11.70
CA VAL A 121 3.42 -2.10 -12.60
C VAL A 121 4.79 -1.79 -12.03
N LYS A 122 5.86 -2.00 -12.81
CA LYS A 122 7.24 -1.72 -12.38
C LYS A 122 7.45 -0.25 -12.02
N ARG A 123 6.91 0.65 -12.84
CA ARG A 123 6.88 2.09 -12.59
C ARG A 123 5.42 2.49 -12.35
N PRO A 124 5.09 3.01 -11.16
CA PRO A 124 3.74 3.44 -10.88
C PRO A 124 3.36 4.65 -11.76
N PRO A 125 2.14 4.71 -12.28
CA PRO A 125 1.65 5.93 -12.92
C PRO A 125 1.62 7.06 -11.89
N MET A 126 2.28 8.19 -12.18
CA MET A 126 2.49 9.25 -11.19
C MET A 126 1.18 9.85 -10.67
N GLU A 127 0.17 10.00 -11.54
CA GLU A 127 -1.14 10.53 -11.15
C GLU A 127 -1.89 9.61 -10.18
N GLU A 128 -1.95 8.32 -10.49
CA GLU A 128 -2.75 7.37 -9.70
C GLU A 128 -1.99 6.81 -8.49
N GLY A 129 -0.66 6.68 -8.59
CA GLY A 129 0.19 6.18 -7.50
C GLY A 129 0.64 7.27 -6.54
N CYS A 130 1.05 8.44 -7.03
CA CYS A 130 1.58 9.52 -6.19
C CYS A 130 0.50 10.58 -5.93
N GLY A 131 -0.20 11.02 -6.98
CA GLY A 131 -1.16 12.12 -6.92
C GLY A 131 -2.43 11.82 -6.11
N THR A 132 -2.72 10.54 -5.82
CA THR A 132 -3.83 10.16 -4.95
C THR A 132 -3.56 10.43 -3.47
N CYS A 133 -2.29 10.53 -3.06
CA CYS A 133 -1.88 10.97 -1.73
C CYS A 133 -1.37 12.41 -1.75
N HIS A 134 -0.50 12.72 -2.71
CA HIS A 134 0.05 14.05 -2.97
C HIS A 134 -0.86 14.85 -3.91
N GLY A 135 -2.15 14.87 -3.59
CA GLY A 135 -3.18 15.52 -4.39
C GLY A 135 -3.25 17.03 -4.17
N GLY A 136 -4.38 17.62 -4.55
CA GLY A 136 -4.60 19.06 -4.46
C GLY A 136 -3.63 19.80 -5.36
N ARG A 137 -2.86 20.74 -4.80
CA ARG A 137 -1.90 21.57 -5.53
C ARG A 137 -0.63 20.81 -5.95
N VAL A 138 -0.21 19.80 -5.18
CA VAL A 138 1.11 19.15 -5.37
C VAL A 138 1.18 18.33 -6.67
N ALA A 139 0.15 17.53 -6.97
CA ALA A 139 0.17 16.70 -8.18
C ALA A 139 0.16 17.52 -9.50
N PRO A 140 -0.72 18.52 -9.70
CA PRO A 140 -0.68 19.36 -10.91
C PRO A 140 0.65 20.07 -11.09
N GLU A 141 1.23 20.64 -10.03
CA GLU A 141 2.54 21.30 -10.09
C GLU A 141 3.66 20.33 -10.48
N TYR A 142 3.68 19.13 -9.89
CA TYR A 142 4.67 18.11 -10.24
C TYR A 142 4.56 17.65 -11.70
N LEU A 143 3.34 17.61 -12.24
CA LEU A 143 3.05 17.10 -13.58
C LEU A 143 3.06 18.18 -14.66
N GLY A 144 3.16 19.46 -14.28
CA GLY A 144 3.09 20.59 -15.20
C GLY A 144 1.71 20.77 -15.84
N LYS A 145 0.63 20.55 -15.07
CA LYS A 145 -0.77 20.69 -15.51
C LYS A 145 -1.46 21.88 -14.88
#